data_AF-A0A2T6KZI2-F1
#
_entry.id   AF-A0A2T6KZI2-F1
#
_cell.length_a   1.000
_cell.length_b   1.000
_cell.length_c   1.000
_cell.angle_alpha   90.00
_cell.angle_beta   90.00
_cell.angle_gamma   90.00
#
_symmetry.space_group_name_H-M   'P 1'
#
loop_
_entity.id
_entity.type
_entity.pdbx_description
1 polymer ?
#
loop_
_entity_poly.entity_id
_entity_poly.type
_entity_poly.pdbx_seq_one_letter_code
_entity_poly.pdbx_strand_id
1 'polypeptide(L)'
;MGTEQPGQRNPEQQDTASSAALGESNEFALGGVWHSHYTYESTGRGPITRHHYVVIRQEGDQLTVESLPGSNDSPVSLSLNMRGPIGTGTWTEHTAVDGYYQGAVYHGALQVIVDSTGRSMSGKWVGFDKELHVDSGPWALDLVDVATDEATLERYNRSPLRAEAERQHQQGPTR
;
A
#
# COMPACT_ATOMS: atom_id res chain seq x y z
N MET A 1 41.99 39.37 -52.36
CA MET A 1 42.60 38.12 -51.89
C MET A 1 41.79 37.70 -50.69
N GLY A 2 40.75 36.86 -50.84
CA GLY A 2 40.82 35.39 -50.73
C GLY A 2 40.89 35.01 -49.24
N THR A 3 40.04 34.19 -48.62
CA THR A 3 39.06 33.18 -49.05
C THR A 3 38.27 32.72 -47.79
N GLU A 4 37.05 32.24 -48.00
CA GLU A 4 36.25 31.19 -47.28
C GLU A 4 37.00 30.29 -46.26
N GLN A 5 36.42 29.66 -45.20
CA GLN A 5 35.07 29.15 -44.89
C GLN A 5 34.97 28.77 -43.37
N PRO A 6 33.78 28.38 -42.85
CA PRO A 6 33.45 28.19 -41.43
C PRO A 6 33.52 26.73 -40.97
N GLY A 7 33.57 26.54 -39.65
CA GLY A 7 33.15 25.28 -39.03
C GLY A 7 34.07 24.80 -37.92
N GLN A 8 33.58 24.88 -36.69
CA GLN A 8 33.62 23.75 -35.78
C GLN A 8 32.53 23.94 -34.72
N ARG A 9 31.50 23.08 -34.83
CA ARG A 9 30.45 22.88 -33.82
C ARG A 9 31.10 22.28 -32.59
N ASN A 10 30.82 22.86 -31.42
CA ASN A 10 31.11 22.22 -30.14
C ASN A 10 30.10 21.07 -29.94
N PRO A 11 30.55 19.83 -29.64
CA PRO A 11 29.66 18.74 -29.26
C PRO A 11 29.35 18.84 -27.76
N GLU A 12 28.48 19.78 -27.39
CA GLU A 12 27.76 19.74 -26.12
C GLU A 12 26.29 19.44 -26.42
N GLN A 13 26.08 18.28 -27.03
CA GLN A 13 24.81 17.58 -26.93
C GLN A 13 24.99 16.46 -25.90
N GLN A 14 24.07 16.47 -24.95
CA GLN A 14 23.65 15.32 -24.15
C GLN A 14 24.55 14.94 -22.98
N ASP A 15 24.63 15.84 -21.99
CA ASP A 15 24.31 15.42 -20.63
C ASP A 15 22.93 15.97 -20.27
N THR A 16 21.91 15.42 -20.95
CA THR A 16 20.58 15.28 -20.37
C THR A 16 20.72 14.30 -19.22
N ALA A 17 21.29 14.76 -18.10
CA ALA A 17 21.07 14.14 -16.81
C ALA A 17 19.55 14.13 -16.65
N SER A 18 19.00 12.94 -16.86
CA SER A 18 17.58 12.65 -16.91
C SER A 18 16.98 12.99 -15.56
N SER A 19 16.63 14.25 -15.38
CA SER A 19 15.57 14.69 -14.48
C SER A 19 14.26 14.22 -15.11
N ALA A 20 14.08 12.90 -15.17
CA ALA A 20 12.77 12.30 -15.15
C ALA A 20 12.19 12.65 -13.79
N ALA A 21 11.64 13.87 -13.70
CA ALA A 21 10.76 14.28 -12.64
C ALA A 21 9.79 13.12 -12.44
N LEU A 22 9.73 12.60 -11.21
CA LEU A 22 8.69 11.67 -10.78
C LEU A 22 7.38 12.18 -11.38
N GLY A 23 6.80 11.43 -12.32
CA GLY A 23 5.67 11.89 -13.12
C GLY A 23 4.62 12.51 -12.20
N GLU A 24 4.21 13.75 -12.50
CA GLU A 24 3.37 14.51 -11.57
C GLU A 24 1.95 13.94 -11.44
N SER A 25 1.51 13.13 -12.41
CA SER A 25 0.22 12.45 -12.43
C SER A 25 0.34 10.96 -12.12
N ASN A 26 -0.56 10.43 -11.28
CA ASN A 26 -0.69 8.99 -11.09
C ASN A 26 -1.21 8.30 -12.38
N GLU A 27 -0.39 7.43 -12.98
CA GLU A 27 -0.74 6.66 -14.18
C GLU A 27 -1.39 5.31 -13.85
N PHE A 28 -1.38 4.90 -12.57
CA PHE A 28 -1.92 3.62 -12.13
C PHE A 28 -3.40 3.71 -11.77
N ALA A 29 -4.19 2.75 -12.26
CA ALA A 29 -5.55 2.51 -11.81
C ALA A 29 -5.51 1.60 -10.57
N LEU A 30 -5.53 2.21 -9.38
CA LEU A 30 -5.32 1.52 -8.10
C LEU A 30 -6.63 1.19 -7.37
N GLY A 31 -7.77 1.58 -7.92
CA GLY A 31 -9.08 1.24 -7.39
C GLY A 31 -9.33 -0.28 -7.42
N GLY A 32 -9.88 -0.82 -6.33
CA GLY A 32 -10.17 -2.25 -6.23
C GLY A 32 -10.23 -2.76 -4.80
N VAL A 33 -10.33 -4.08 -4.66
CA VAL A 33 -10.16 -4.81 -3.40
C VAL A 33 -8.73 -5.33 -3.31
N TRP A 34 -8.06 -5.00 -2.21
CA TRP A 34 -6.66 -5.30 -1.96
C TRP A 34 -6.50 -6.11 -0.68
N HIS A 35 -5.52 -7.01 -0.66
CA HIS A 35 -5.05 -7.68 0.54
C HIS A 35 -3.95 -6.82 1.15
N SER A 36 -4.29 -6.12 2.22
CA SER A 36 -3.37 -5.34 3.03
C SER A 36 -2.79 -6.20 4.15
N HIS A 37 -1.47 -6.18 4.32
CA HIS A 37 -0.85 -6.78 5.48
C HIS A 37 0.36 -5.98 5.97
N TYR A 38 0.52 -5.93 7.29
CA TYR A 38 1.63 -5.24 7.94
C TYR A 38 2.08 -6.00 9.17
N THR A 39 3.34 -5.80 9.55
CA THR A 39 3.92 -6.41 10.75
C THR A 39 4.38 -5.33 11.72
N TYR A 40 4.13 -5.56 13.01
CA TYR A 40 4.59 -4.72 14.11
C TYR A 40 5.13 -5.58 15.26
N GLU A 41 6.01 -5.00 16.07
CA GLU A 41 6.48 -5.64 17.30
C GLU A 41 5.48 -5.42 18.43
N SER A 42 4.92 -6.50 18.96
CA SER A 42 4.01 -6.43 20.08
C SER A 42 4.76 -6.67 21.38
N THR A 43 4.69 -5.70 22.30
CA THR A 43 5.28 -5.84 23.64
C THR A 43 4.80 -7.13 24.33
N GLY A 44 5.71 -8.07 24.55
CA GLY A 44 5.44 -9.34 25.21
C GLY A 44 4.88 -10.46 24.32
N ARG A 45 4.59 -10.22 23.05
CA ARG A 45 4.16 -11.25 22.08
C ARG A 45 5.11 -11.42 20.89
N GLY A 46 6.05 -10.50 20.71
CA GLY A 46 6.97 -10.49 19.56
C GLY A 46 6.28 -10.02 18.29
N PRO A 47 6.79 -10.40 17.10
CA PRO A 47 6.29 -9.90 15.83
C PRO A 47 4.89 -10.43 15.56
N ILE A 48 3.98 -9.52 15.22
CA ILE A 48 2.60 -9.82 14.85
C ILE A 48 2.31 -9.26 13.47
N THR A 49 1.81 -10.11 12.58
CA THR A 49 1.29 -9.70 11.28
C THR A 49 -0.23 -9.58 11.33
N ARG A 50 -0.74 -8.50 10.73
CA ARG A 50 -2.16 -8.24 10.54
C ARG A 50 -2.50 -8.33 9.06
N HIS A 51 -3.70 -8.82 8.77
CA HIS A 51 -4.19 -8.99 7.42
C HIS A 51 -5.61 -8.44 7.32
N HIS A 52 -5.86 -7.70 6.24
CA HIS A 52 -7.16 -7.12 5.92
C HIS A 52 -7.39 -7.26 4.41
N TYR A 53 -8.59 -7.66 3.99
CA TYR A 53 -9.14 -7.09 2.76
C TYR A 53 -9.54 -5.63 3.01
N VAL A 54 -9.09 -4.77 2.13
CA VAL A 54 -9.39 -3.34 2.10
C VAL A 54 -9.94 -2.97 0.73
N VAL A 55 -10.78 -1.94 0.67
CA VAL A 55 -11.16 -1.31 -0.59
C VAL A 55 -10.34 -0.03 -0.77
N ILE A 56 -9.74 0.12 -1.95
CA ILE A 56 -9.08 1.35 -2.37
C ILE A 56 -10.02 2.11 -3.29
N ARG A 57 -10.29 3.37 -2.94
CA ARG A 57 -11.00 4.34 -3.79
C ARG A 57 -10.01 5.42 -4.20
N GLN A 58 -9.93 5.68 -5.50
CA GLN A 58 -9.00 6.63 -6.08
C GLN A 58 -9.75 7.83 -6.65
N GLU A 59 -9.32 9.03 -6.27
CA GLU A 59 -9.79 10.30 -6.83
C GLU A 59 -8.56 11.14 -7.23
N GLY A 60 -8.23 11.11 -8.52
CA GLY A 60 -6.98 11.69 -9.04
C GLY A 60 -5.76 11.04 -8.40
N ASP A 61 -4.95 11.86 -7.71
CA ASP A 61 -3.76 11.42 -6.97
C ASP A 61 -4.07 11.04 -5.51
N GLN A 62 -5.33 11.12 -5.06
CA GLN A 62 -5.68 10.74 -3.69
C GLN A 62 -6.23 9.31 -3.65
N LEU A 63 -5.74 8.51 -2.71
CA LEU A 63 -6.28 7.20 -2.37
C LEU A 63 -6.88 7.23 -0.96
N THR A 64 -8.11 6.77 -0.85
CA THR A 64 -8.75 6.44 0.41
C THR A 64 -8.84 4.92 0.50
N VAL A 65 -8.33 4.36 1.59
CA VAL A 65 -8.30 2.92 1.83
C VAL A 65 -9.04 2.61 3.11
N GLU A 66 -9.94 1.63 3.08
CA GLU A 66 -10.74 1.24 4.23
C GLU A 66 -10.82 -0.27 4.34
N SER A 67 -10.65 -0.82 5.54
CA SER A 67 -10.96 -2.22 5.82
C SER A 67 -12.41 -2.55 5.47
N LEU A 68 -12.60 -3.67 4.78
CA LEU A 68 -13.92 -4.23 4.59
C LEU A 68 -14.47 -4.81 5.91
N PRO A 69 -15.78 -4.75 6.15
CA PRO A 69 -16.41 -5.41 7.29
C PRO A 69 -16.00 -6.88 7.44
N GLY A 70 -15.76 -7.36 8.66
CA GLY A 70 -15.43 -8.78 8.91
C GLY A 70 -14.04 -9.24 8.40
N SER A 71 -13.28 -8.34 7.79
CA SER A 71 -11.91 -8.55 7.33
C SER A 71 -10.92 -8.76 8.49
N ASN A 72 -11.11 -8.02 9.58
CA ASN A 72 -10.36 -8.10 10.81
C ASN A 72 -11.20 -7.48 11.96
N ASP A 73 -10.86 -7.79 13.21
CA ASP A 73 -11.50 -7.20 14.40
C ASP A 73 -10.99 -5.78 14.70
N SER A 74 -9.88 -5.39 14.08
CA SER A 74 -9.22 -4.10 14.26
C SER A 74 -9.15 -3.36 12.91
N PRO A 75 -10.20 -2.65 12.47
CA PRO A 75 -10.23 -2.04 11.15
C PRO A 75 -9.17 -0.95 10.98
N VAL A 76 -8.64 -0.86 9.75
CA VAL A 76 -7.66 0.15 9.35
C VAL A 76 -8.26 1.10 8.31
N SER A 77 -7.84 2.35 8.36
CA SER A 77 -8.09 3.35 7.33
C SER A 77 -6.80 4.04 6.94
N LEU A 78 -6.65 4.36 5.66
CA LEU A 78 -5.48 5.04 5.12
C LEU A 78 -5.91 6.15 4.18
N SER A 79 -5.12 7.22 4.16
CA SER A 79 -5.22 8.30 3.19
C SER A 79 -3.84 8.52 2.59
N LEU A 80 -3.70 8.37 1.28
CA LEU A 80 -2.41 8.47 0.57
C LEU A 80 -2.51 9.46 -0.58
N ASN A 81 -1.46 10.28 -0.73
CA ASN A 81 -1.25 11.09 -1.92
C ASN A 81 -0.20 10.43 -2.81
N MET A 82 -0.51 10.33 -4.10
CA MET A 82 0.32 9.71 -5.13
C MET A 82 1.16 10.74 -5.87
N ARG A 83 2.43 10.42 -6.10
CA ARG A 83 3.35 11.13 -6.99
C ARG A 83 4.11 10.09 -7.80
N GLY A 84 3.68 9.88 -9.04
CA GLY A 84 4.10 8.73 -9.85
C GLY A 84 3.82 7.41 -9.09
N PRO A 85 4.80 6.50 -8.97
CA PRO A 85 4.62 5.24 -8.25
C PRO A 85 4.68 5.38 -6.72
N ILE A 86 4.92 6.58 -6.18
CA ILE A 86 5.13 6.76 -4.74
C ILE A 86 3.83 7.24 -4.08
N GLY A 87 3.33 6.47 -3.13
CA GLY A 87 2.22 6.86 -2.25
C GLY A 87 2.74 7.29 -0.88
N THR A 88 2.36 8.45 -0.39
CA THR A 88 2.71 8.93 0.96
C THR A 88 1.46 9.45 1.67
N GLY A 89 1.31 9.12 2.95
CA GLY A 89 0.21 9.65 3.75
C GLY A 89 0.13 9.06 5.14
N THR A 90 -1.08 8.82 5.64
CA THR A 90 -1.35 8.40 7.01
C THR A 90 -2.15 7.11 7.08
N TRP A 91 -2.04 6.45 8.22
CA TRP A 91 -2.85 5.29 8.59
C TRP A 91 -3.44 5.48 9.99
N THR A 92 -4.60 4.89 10.22
CA THR A 92 -5.27 4.80 11.53
C THR A 92 -5.78 3.37 11.71
N GLU A 93 -5.59 2.79 12.89
CA GLU A 93 -6.14 1.51 13.30
C GLU A 93 -6.99 1.68 14.56
N HIS A 94 -8.21 1.14 14.53
CA HIS A 94 -9.05 1.02 15.72
C HIS A 94 -8.96 -0.42 16.21
N THR A 95 -8.36 -0.65 17.38
CA THR A 95 -8.20 -2.02 17.89
C THR A 95 -9.51 -2.57 18.47
N ALA A 96 -9.64 -3.90 18.51
CA ALA A 96 -10.80 -4.55 19.12
C ALA A 96 -10.98 -4.15 20.60
N VAL A 97 -12.22 -3.83 20.99
CA VAL A 97 -12.57 -3.40 22.36
C VAL A 97 -12.37 -4.52 23.39
N ASP A 98 -12.64 -5.76 22.99
CA ASP A 98 -12.42 -6.97 23.76
C ASP A 98 -11.02 -7.59 23.54
N GLY A 99 -10.16 -6.92 22.76
CA GLY A 99 -8.82 -7.36 22.43
C GLY A 99 -7.72 -6.89 23.39
N TYR A 100 -6.48 -7.29 23.11
CA TYR A 100 -5.30 -6.95 23.92
C TYR A 100 -5.09 -5.44 24.10
N TYR A 101 -5.48 -4.64 23.12
CA TYR A 101 -5.33 -3.18 23.12
C TYR A 101 -6.61 -2.42 23.49
N GLN A 102 -7.68 -3.13 23.88
CA GLN A 102 -8.87 -2.58 24.54
C GLN A 102 -9.52 -1.36 23.85
N GLY A 103 -9.61 -1.35 22.52
CA GLY A 103 -10.24 -0.23 21.81
C GLY A 103 -9.35 0.99 21.58
N ALA A 104 -8.04 0.88 21.82
CA ALA A 104 -7.09 1.94 21.52
C ALA A 104 -7.08 2.28 20.02
N VAL A 105 -6.79 3.55 19.74
CA VAL A 105 -6.61 4.08 18.39
C VAL A 105 -5.13 4.35 18.15
N TYR A 106 -4.55 3.65 17.19
CA TYR A 106 -3.18 3.89 16.73
C TYR A 106 -3.21 4.63 15.39
N HIS A 107 -2.19 5.44 15.14
CA HIS A 107 -2.05 6.16 13.88
C HIS A 107 -0.60 6.51 13.61
N GLY A 108 -0.32 6.88 12.36
CA GLY A 108 0.99 7.33 11.97
C GLY A 108 1.10 7.65 10.48
N ALA A 109 2.32 7.54 9.96
CA ALA A 109 2.59 7.80 8.55
C ALA A 109 2.92 6.49 7.79
N LEU A 110 2.65 6.50 6.50
CA LEU A 110 2.91 5.40 5.58
C LEU A 110 3.53 5.94 4.30
N GLN A 111 4.57 5.26 3.81
CA GLN A 111 5.06 5.44 2.45
C GLN A 111 5.11 4.08 1.75
N VAL A 112 4.55 4.01 0.55
CA VAL A 112 4.48 2.83 -0.30
C VAL A 112 4.96 3.15 -1.71
N ILE A 113 5.43 2.12 -2.40
CA ILE A 113 5.84 2.15 -3.80
C ILE A 113 4.97 1.14 -4.54
N VAL A 114 4.28 1.62 -5.58
CA VAL A 114 3.51 0.80 -6.52
C VAL A 114 4.48 0.10 -7.47
N ASP A 115 4.28 -1.19 -7.71
CA ASP A 115 5.04 -1.91 -8.72
C ASP A 115 4.72 -1.44 -10.16
N SER A 116 5.51 -1.88 -11.14
CA SER A 116 5.31 -1.50 -12.55
C SER A 116 4.00 -2.01 -13.15
N THR A 117 3.30 -2.93 -12.49
CA THR A 117 2.05 -3.52 -12.96
C THR A 117 0.82 -2.85 -12.36
N GLY A 118 0.99 -2.00 -11.34
CA GLY A 118 -0.11 -1.43 -10.57
C GLY A 118 -0.86 -2.47 -9.72
N ARG A 119 -0.26 -3.64 -9.45
CA ARG A 119 -0.93 -4.76 -8.77
C ARG A 119 -0.39 -5.08 -7.38
N SER A 120 0.75 -4.52 -7.00
CA SER A 120 1.25 -4.58 -5.64
C SER A 120 1.80 -3.23 -5.21
N MET A 121 1.72 -2.97 -3.91
CA MET A 121 2.34 -1.83 -3.25
C MET A 121 3.13 -2.35 -2.07
N SER A 122 4.36 -1.88 -1.90
CA SER A 122 5.20 -2.25 -0.77
C SER A 122 5.86 -1.03 -0.14
N GLY A 123 5.98 -1.04 1.17
CA GLY A 123 6.39 0.15 1.91
C GLY A 123 6.67 -0.08 3.37
N LYS A 124 6.74 1.03 4.10
CA LYS A 124 6.93 1.04 5.55
C LYS A 124 6.00 2.02 6.22
N TRP A 125 5.46 1.60 7.35
CA TRP A 125 4.74 2.48 8.26
C TRP A 125 5.67 2.98 9.35
N VAL A 126 5.32 4.12 9.95
CA VAL A 126 5.85 4.61 11.22
C VAL A 126 4.67 4.98 12.12
N GLY A 127 4.78 4.68 13.40
CA GLY A 127 3.74 4.91 14.42
C GLY A 127 4.33 4.80 15.81
N PHE A 128 3.52 4.42 16.79
CA PHE A 128 3.95 4.29 18.18
C PHE A 128 3.32 3.09 18.87
N ASP A 129 3.99 2.55 19.88
CA ASP A 129 3.50 1.44 20.69
C ASP A 129 2.71 1.91 21.93
N LYS A 130 2.24 0.97 22.76
CA LYS A 130 1.48 1.27 23.99
C LYS A 130 2.30 2.05 25.04
N GLU A 131 3.63 2.02 24.93
CA GLU A 131 4.58 2.71 25.81
C GLU A 131 5.05 4.05 25.19
N LEU A 132 4.43 4.46 24.07
CA LEU A 132 4.72 5.68 23.31
C LEU A 132 6.12 5.72 22.68
N HIS A 133 6.73 4.56 22.45
CA HIS A 133 7.94 4.46 21.64
C HIS A 133 7.57 4.46 20.15
N VAL A 134 8.33 5.21 19.35
CA VAL A 134 8.17 5.20 17.91
C VAL A 134 8.66 3.87 17.34
N ASP A 135 7.84 3.25 16.51
CA ASP A 135 8.17 2.00 15.82
C ASP A 135 7.86 2.13 14.32
N SER A 136 8.42 1.21 13.52
CA SER A 136 8.20 1.14 12.09
C SER A 136 8.29 -0.30 11.59
N GLY A 137 7.51 -0.63 10.56
CA GLY A 137 7.48 -1.99 10.03
C GLY A 137 7.06 -2.04 8.58
N PRO A 138 7.16 -3.23 7.94
CA PRO A 138 6.74 -3.40 6.57
C PRO A 138 5.21 -3.33 6.46
N TRP A 139 4.75 -2.73 5.38
CA TRP A 139 3.35 -2.75 4.93
C TRP A 139 3.33 -3.11 3.45
N ALA A 140 2.48 -4.07 3.07
CA ALA A 140 2.22 -4.39 1.67
C ALA A 140 0.72 -4.45 1.38
N LEU A 141 0.38 -4.17 0.11
CA LEU A 141 -0.96 -4.31 -0.43
C LEU A 141 -0.88 -5.05 -1.77
N ASP A 142 -1.66 -6.11 -1.93
CA ASP A 142 -1.74 -6.88 -3.18
C ASP A 142 -3.16 -6.85 -3.76
N LEU A 143 -3.28 -6.55 -5.05
CA LEU A 143 -4.57 -6.46 -5.73
C LEU A 143 -5.21 -7.84 -5.88
N VAL A 144 -6.40 -8.01 -5.32
CA VAL A 144 -7.17 -9.26 -5.33
C VAL A 144 -8.30 -9.20 -6.35
N ASP A 145 -8.95 -8.05 -6.47
CA ASP A 145 -10.04 -7.81 -7.42
C ASP A 145 -10.07 -6.35 -7.85
N VAL A 146 -10.28 -6.08 -9.14
CA VAL A 146 -10.41 -4.71 -9.66
C VAL A 146 -11.81 -4.16 -9.46
N ALA A 147 -12.80 -5.03 -9.27
CA ALA A 147 -14.19 -4.63 -9.10
C ALA A 147 -14.47 -4.20 -7.66
N THR A 148 -15.34 -3.20 -7.51
CA THR A 148 -15.81 -2.68 -6.22
C THR A 148 -17.33 -2.60 -6.16
N ASP A 149 -18.02 -3.39 -6.97
CA ASP A 149 -19.47 -3.54 -6.90
C ASP A 149 -19.89 -4.29 -5.61
N GLU A 150 -21.16 -4.15 -5.23
CA GLU A 150 -21.69 -4.70 -3.98
C GLU A 150 -21.45 -6.21 -3.84
N ALA A 151 -21.64 -6.98 -4.91
CA ALA A 151 -21.45 -8.42 -4.89
C ALA A 151 -19.97 -8.80 -4.70
N THR A 152 -19.07 -8.01 -5.29
CA THR A 152 -17.62 -8.15 -5.08
C THR A 152 -17.24 -7.79 -3.64
N LEU A 153 -17.71 -6.65 -3.11
CA LEU A 153 -17.39 -6.26 -1.73
C LEU A 153 -17.89 -7.29 -0.70
N GLU A 154 -19.12 -7.77 -0.86
CA GLU A 154 -19.70 -8.76 0.05
C GLU A 154 -18.89 -10.07 0.07
N ARG A 155 -18.34 -10.49 -1.07
CA ARG A 155 -17.45 -11.66 -1.14
C ARG A 155 -16.21 -11.51 -0.26
N TYR A 156 -15.70 -10.29 -0.11
CA TYR A 156 -14.50 -9.97 0.65
C TYR A 156 -14.77 -9.42 2.06
N ASN A 157 -16.03 -9.37 2.51
CA ASN A 157 -16.42 -9.05 3.89
C ASN A 157 -16.10 -10.19 4.87
N ARG A 158 -14.84 -10.63 4.88
CA ARG A 158 -14.34 -11.81 5.60
C ARG A 158 -12.83 -11.75 5.78
N SER A 159 -12.30 -12.48 6.76
CA SER A 159 -10.85 -12.53 6.99
C SER A 159 -10.06 -13.18 5.84
N PRO A 160 -8.96 -12.55 5.36
CA PRO A 160 -8.05 -13.15 4.37
C PRO A 160 -7.42 -14.47 4.86
N LEU A 161 -7.01 -14.54 6.13
CA LEU A 161 -6.41 -15.74 6.71
C LEU A 161 -7.37 -16.93 6.68
N ARG A 162 -8.67 -16.68 6.93
CA ARG A 162 -9.70 -17.71 6.77
C ARG A 162 -9.85 -18.15 5.32
N ALA A 163 -9.80 -17.20 4.36
CA ALA A 163 -9.89 -17.51 2.93
C ALA A 163 -8.69 -18.32 2.42
N GLU A 164 -7.49 -18.05 2.89
CA GLU A 164 -6.29 -18.83 2.57
C GLU A 164 -6.38 -20.26 3.11
N ALA A 165 -6.79 -20.43 4.37
CA ALA A 165 -6.97 -21.75 4.98
C ALA A 165 -8.02 -22.59 4.22
N GLU A 166 -9.15 -21.99 3.83
CA GLU A 166 -10.18 -22.67 3.04
C GLU A 166 -9.68 -23.09 1.65
N ARG A 167 -8.87 -22.26 0.98
CA ARG A 167 -8.26 -22.60 -0.32
C ARG A 167 -7.28 -23.77 -0.21
N GLN A 168 -6.44 -23.78 0.82
CA GLN A 168 -5.49 -24.87 1.07
C GLN A 168 -6.20 -26.19 1.39
N HIS A 169 -7.33 -26.14 2.10
CA HIS A 169 -8.13 -27.34 2.39
C HIS A 169 -8.81 -27.93 1.14
N GLN A 170 -9.20 -27.08 0.17
CA GLN A 170 -9.80 -27.51 -1.09
C GLN A 170 -8.78 -28.10 -2.08
N GLN A 171 -7.50 -27.74 -1.96
CA GLN A 171 -6.39 -28.26 -2.78
C GLN A 171 -5.74 -29.50 -2.15
N GLY A 172 -6.53 -30.44 -1.63
CA GLY A 172 -6.06 -31.63 -0.90
C GLY A 172 -4.82 -32.32 -1.52
N PRO A 173 -4.00 -33.01 -0.71
CA PRO A 173 -2.65 -33.41 -1.11
C PRO A 173 -2.71 -34.22 -2.40
N THR A 174 -2.05 -33.71 -3.45
CA THR A 174 -1.79 -34.50 -4.65
C THR A 174 -0.94 -35.67 -4.21
N ARG A 175 -1.54 -36.86 -4.25
CA ARG A 175 -0.93 -38.12 -3.82
C ARG A 175 0.00 -38.68 -4.89
#